data_AF-A0A7J2HPP2-F1
#
_entry.id   AF-A0A7J2HPP2-F1
#
_cell.length_a   1.000
_cell.length_b   1.000
_cell.length_c   1.000
_cell.angle_alpha   90.00
_cell.angle_beta   90.00
_cell.angle_gamma   90.00
#
_symmetry.space_group_name_H-M   'P 1'
#
loop_
_entity.id
_entity.type
_entity.pdbx_description
1 polymer ?
#
loop_
_entity_poly.entity_id
_entity_poly.type
_entity_poly.pdbx_seq_one_letter_code
_entity_poly.pdbx_strand_id
1 'polypeptide(L)'
;MLSWLFYIMALEKGGVSIVHPIVNSYPLTAMIAGLLLGYPISILDLTGAITAIVGFKLLFSDNGKISAKPVILAATTSILWGINTSLFKLLLETEDPVTVAFWRALLASIILLPVAAMKTRFPRKPRYLIHPLLAGQLSDVLTVVLWLSALQTGELASTAILGSLGPLFSSILSKTMLKEHVPLKRCIGIIVVIIGVSLPLA
;
A
#
# COMPACT_ATOMS: atom_id res chain seq x y z
N MET A 1 -0.16 8.78 -7.50
CA MET A 1 1.16 9.26 -7.96
C MET A 1 1.90 10.01 -6.87
N LEU A 2 1.32 11.08 -6.31
CA LEU A 2 1.94 11.86 -5.23
C LEU A 2 2.22 11.02 -3.97
N SER A 3 1.28 10.16 -3.57
CA SER A 3 1.45 9.23 -2.44
C SER A 3 2.64 8.28 -2.62
N TRP A 4 2.85 7.73 -3.82
CA TRP A 4 4.01 6.89 -4.13
C TRP A 4 5.32 7.65 -4.04
N LEU A 5 5.35 8.92 -4.44
CA LEU A 5 6.55 9.76 -4.32
C LEU A 5 6.90 10.02 -2.85
N PHE A 6 5.92 10.40 -2.02
CA PHE A 6 6.14 10.57 -0.57
C PHE A 6 6.55 9.26 0.11
N TYR A 7 5.99 8.13 -0.33
CA TYR A 7 6.36 6.81 0.16
C TYR A 7 7.84 6.48 -0.12
N ILE A 8 8.31 6.67 -1.36
CA ILE A 8 9.70 6.42 -1.73
C ILE A 8 10.63 7.36 -0.94
N MET A 9 10.30 8.65 -0.86
CA MET A 9 11.07 9.62 -0.07
C MET A 9 11.09 9.30 1.44
N ALA A 10 10.01 8.71 1.96
CA ALA A 10 9.96 8.24 3.34
C ALA A 10 10.91 7.05 3.54
N LEU A 11 10.87 6.06 2.63
CA LEU A 11 11.74 4.89 2.67
C LEU A 11 13.22 5.25 2.59
N GLU A 12 13.59 6.16 1.68
CA GLU A 12 14.98 6.64 1.54
C GLU A 12 15.52 7.30 2.83
N LYS A 13 14.65 7.95 3.62
CA LYS A 13 15.05 8.74 4.79
C LYS A 13 14.87 8.00 6.12
N GLY A 14 13.90 7.10 6.22
CA GLY A 14 13.49 6.44 7.46
C GLY A 14 13.60 4.93 7.44
N GLY A 15 13.84 4.33 6.27
CA GLY A 15 13.90 2.88 6.12
C GLY A 15 12.56 2.17 6.33
N VAL A 16 12.58 0.87 6.05
CA VAL A 16 11.44 -0.06 6.10
C VAL A 16 10.83 -0.15 7.51
N SER A 17 11.67 -0.11 8.56
CA SER A 17 11.28 -0.29 9.96
C SER A 17 10.41 0.84 10.51
N ILE A 18 10.65 2.08 10.09
CA ILE A 18 9.87 3.25 10.51
C ILE A 18 8.66 3.43 9.59
N VAL A 19 8.85 3.27 8.27
CA VAL A 19 7.86 3.68 7.28
C VAL A 19 6.68 2.71 7.19
N HIS A 20 6.92 1.40 7.18
CA HIS A 20 5.83 0.44 6.99
C HIS A 20 4.79 0.43 8.12
N PRO A 21 5.13 0.50 9.42
CA PRO A 21 4.13 0.62 10.47
C PRO A 21 3.19 1.80 10.28
N ILE A 22 3.74 2.94 9.83
CA ILE A 22 2.98 4.17 9.65
C ILE A 22 2.11 4.07 8.40
N VAL A 23 2.70 3.68 7.26
CA VAL A 23 1.96 3.60 5.99
C VAL A 23 0.83 2.57 6.06
N ASN A 24 1.07 1.40 6.68
CA ASN A 24 0.05 0.37 6.84
C ASN A 24 -1.04 0.71 7.86
N SER A 25 -1.03 1.91 8.45
CA SER A 25 -2.21 2.45 9.14
C SER A 25 -3.27 3.01 8.19
N TYR A 26 -3.01 3.00 6.87
CA TYR A 26 -3.95 3.53 5.89
C TYR A 26 -5.35 2.90 5.91
N PRO A 27 -5.57 1.62 6.33
CA PRO A 27 -6.92 1.09 6.44
C PRO A 27 -7.81 1.90 7.38
N LEU A 28 -7.27 2.43 8.49
CA LEU A 28 -8.03 3.34 9.35
C LEU A 28 -8.42 4.63 8.63
N THR A 29 -7.51 5.20 7.84
CA THR A 29 -7.82 6.40 7.06
C THR A 29 -8.83 6.12 5.94
N ALA A 30 -8.79 4.92 5.34
CA ALA A 30 -9.79 4.47 4.37
C ALA A 30 -11.16 4.30 5.03
N MET A 31 -11.20 3.74 6.24
CA MET A 31 -12.43 3.60 7.03
C MET A 31 -13.02 4.97 7.38
N ILE A 32 -12.21 5.90 7.90
CA ILE A 32 -12.67 7.25 8.23
C ILE A 32 -13.23 7.96 6.99
N ALA A 33 -12.48 7.95 5.88
CA ALA A 33 -12.95 8.53 4.62
C ALA A 33 -14.18 7.80 4.08
N GLY A 34 -14.28 6.48 4.29
CA GLY A 34 -15.41 5.66 3.89
C GLY A 34 -16.69 5.99 4.64
N LEU A 35 -16.61 6.22 5.96
CA LEU A 35 -17.75 6.67 6.77
C LEU A 35 -18.29 8.01 6.27
N LEU A 36 -17.41 8.93 5.89
CA LEU A 36 -17.80 10.23 5.32
C LEU A 36 -18.52 10.08 3.96
N LEU A 37 -18.25 8.99 3.24
CA LEU A 37 -18.92 8.63 1.98
C LEU A 37 -20.16 7.75 2.18
N GLY A 38 -20.51 7.39 3.43
CA GLY A 38 -21.69 6.59 3.75
C GLY A 38 -21.47 5.07 3.70
N TYR A 39 -20.23 4.59 3.61
CA TYR A 39 -19.95 3.16 3.68
C TYR A 39 -20.13 2.64 5.11
N PRO A 40 -20.84 1.50 5.30
CA PRO A 40 -20.96 0.87 6.60
C PRO A 40 -19.60 0.35 7.07
N ILE A 41 -19.31 0.52 8.37
CA ILE A 41 -18.11 -0.01 9.01
C ILE A 41 -18.52 -0.67 10.31
N SER A 42 -18.16 -1.94 10.44
CA SER A 42 -18.45 -2.76 11.61
C SER A 42 -17.41 -2.56 12.72
N ILE A 43 -17.74 -3.05 13.92
CA ILE A 43 -16.78 -3.13 15.02
C ILE A 43 -15.66 -4.13 14.71
N LEU A 44 -15.95 -5.18 13.94
CA LEU A 44 -14.97 -6.17 13.49
C LEU A 44 -13.92 -5.53 12.56
N ASP A 45 -14.34 -4.59 11.71
CA ASP A 45 -13.43 -3.82 10.86
C ASP A 45 -12.45 -3.00 11.68
N LEU A 46 -12.95 -2.24 12.66
CA LEU A 46 -12.12 -1.39 13.51
C LEU A 46 -11.15 -2.22 14.36
N THR A 47 -11.64 -3.27 15.00
CA THR A 47 -10.81 -4.16 15.82
C THR A 47 -9.78 -4.90 14.97
N GLY A 48 -10.15 -5.33 13.76
CA GLY A 48 -9.25 -5.93 12.78
C GLY A 48 -8.13 -4.97 12.34
N ALA A 49 -8.48 -3.73 11.97
CA ALA A 49 -7.50 -2.71 11.57
C ALA A 49 -6.53 -2.36 12.70
N ILE A 50 -7.03 -2.16 13.92
CA ILE A 50 -6.20 -1.87 15.11
C ILE A 50 -5.23 -3.03 15.35
N THR A 51 -5.74 -4.27 15.32
CA THR A 51 -4.92 -5.48 15.52
C THR A 51 -3.85 -5.60 14.45
N ALA A 52 -4.19 -5.37 13.18
CA ALA A 52 -3.22 -5.39 12.07
C ALA A 52 -2.12 -4.33 12.25
N ILE A 53 -2.46 -3.10 12.66
CA ILE A 53 -1.49 -2.03 12.93
C ILE A 53 -0.53 -2.41 14.07
N VAL A 54 -1.05 -2.99 15.16
CA VAL A 54 -0.23 -3.50 16.25
C VAL A 54 0.74 -4.59 15.73
N GLY A 55 0.24 -5.50 14.90
CA GLY A 55 1.06 -6.52 14.24
C GLY A 55 2.16 -5.92 13.36
N PHE A 56 1.85 -4.91 12.54
CA PHE A 56 2.84 -4.22 11.71
C PHE A 56 3.90 -3.50 12.54
N LYS A 57 3.50 -2.87 13.64
CA LYS A 57 4.44 -2.27 14.58
C LYS A 57 5.37 -3.33 15.15
N LEU A 58 4.87 -4.50 15.57
CA LEU A 58 5.74 -5.58 16.06
C LEU A 58 6.66 -6.15 14.97
N LEU A 59 6.15 -6.28 13.75
CA LEU A 59 6.88 -6.80 12.59
C LEU A 59 8.06 -5.91 12.16
N PHE A 60 7.89 -4.59 12.23
CA PHE A 60 8.86 -3.64 11.69
C PHE A 60 9.55 -2.78 12.75
N SER A 61 9.11 -2.79 14.01
CA SER A 61 9.68 -1.94 15.07
C SER A 61 11.13 -2.32 15.42
N ASP A 62 12.03 -1.40 15.09
CA ASP A 62 13.38 -1.28 15.64
C ASP A 62 13.50 -0.05 16.54
N ASN A 63 14.36 -0.11 17.57
CA ASN A 63 14.55 0.92 18.59
C ASN A 63 15.45 2.10 18.12
N GLY A 64 15.49 2.37 16.81
CA GLY A 64 16.30 3.44 16.24
C GLY A 64 15.76 4.83 16.57
N LYS A 65 16.62 5.87 16.50
CA LYS A 65 16.17 7.26 16.62
C LYS A 65 15.22 7.61 15.47
N ILE A 66 14.00 8.00 15.81
CA ILE A 66 12.96 8.36 14.84
C ILE A 66 13.15 9.81 14.40
N SER A 67 13.46 10.02 13.11
CA SER A 67 13.48 11.37 12.53
C SER A 67 12.06 11.81 12.16
N ALA A 68 11.70 13.06 12.42
CA ALA A 68 10.36 13.59 12.15
C ALA A 68 10.02 13.60 10.64
N LYS A 69 11.02 13.82 9.77
CA LYS A 69 10.81 13.96 8.32
C LYS A 69 10.24 12.70 7.66
N PRO A 70 10.83 11.48 7.81
CA PRO A 70 10.23 10.27 7.26
C PRO A 70 8.87 9.93 7.89
N VAL A 71 8.64 10.26 9.16
CA VAL A 71 7.35 10.05 9.82
C VAL A 71 6.25 10.87 9.15
N ILE A 72 6.49 12.17 8.92
CA ILE A 72 5.52 13.07 8.27
C ILE A 72 5.22 12.57 6.85
N LEU A 73 6.25 12.20 6.08
CA LEU A 73 6.06 11.68 4.73
C LEU A 73 5.25 10.38 4.73
N ALA A 74 5.57 9.44 5.63
CA ALA A 74 4.85 8.18 5.76
C ALA A 74 3.39 8.37 6.19
N ALA A 75 3.12 9.27 7.13
CA ALA A 75 1.77 9.62 7.57
C ALA A 75 0.95 10.25 6.42
N THR A 76 1.58 11.15 5.65
CA THR A 76 0.96 11.76 4.48
C THR A 76 0.62 10.70 3.43
N THR A 77 1.53 9.75 3.17
CA THR A 77 1.24 8.61 2.29
C THR A 77 0.05 7.80 2.79
N SER A 78 0.01 7.49 4.07
CA SER A 78 -1.07 6.72 4.69
C SER A 78 -2.44 7.38 4.45
N ILE A 79 -2.55 8.67 4.78
CA ILE A 79 -3.78 9.46 4.58
C ILE A 79 -4.19 9.48 3.10
N LEU A 80 -3.24 9.76 2.20
CA LEU A 80 -3.53 9.82 0.77
C LEU A 80 -3.97 8.46 0.22
N TRP A 81 -3.37 7.35 0.67
CA TRP A 81 -3.79 6.00 0.27
C TRP A 81 -5.17 5.63 0.82
N GLY A 82 -5.48 6.00 2.06
CA GLY A 82 -6.81 5.78 2.62
C GLY A 82 -7.89 6.52 1.85
N ILE A 83 -7.74 7.83 1.69
CA ILE A 83 -8.69 8.66 0.92
C ILE A 83 -8.83 8.12 -0.52
N ASN A 84 -7.70 7.81 -1.16
CA ASN A 84 -7.71 7.30 -2.52
C ASN A 84 -8.44 5.96 -2.64
N THR A 85 -8.30 5.07 -1.65
CA THR A 85 -9.02 3.78 -1.61
C THR A 85 -10.53 4.01 -1.51
N SER A 86 -10.99 4.90 -0.63
CA SER A 86 -12.42 5.20 -0.48
C SER A 86 -13.01 5.88 -1.72
N LEU A 87 -12.27 6.78 -2.36
CA LEU A 87 -12.68 7.40 -3.63
C LEU A 87 -12.75 6.39 -4.77
N PHE A 88 -11.82 5.43 -4.83
CA PHE A 88 -11.91 4.37 -5.84
C PHE A 88 -13.08 3.44 -5.58
N LYS A 89 -13.40 3.13 -4.32
CA LYS A 89 -14.62 2.35 -4.00
C LYS A 89 -15.87 3.04 -4.53
N LEU A 90 -15.97 4.37 -4.36
CA LEU A 90 -17.07 5.18 -4.88
C LEU A 90 -17.16 5.15 -6.42
N LEU A 91 -16.03 5.32 -7.11
CA LEU A 91 -16.01 5.26 -8.58
C LEU A 91 -16.41 3.88 -9.11
N LEU A 92 -16.05 2.81 -8.40
CA LEU A 92 -16.34 1.43 -8.79
C LEU A 92 -17.82 1.04 -8.60
N GLU A 93 -18.65 1.90 -8.02
CA GLU A 93 -20.11 1.71 -7.96
C GLU A 93 -20.76 1.89 -9.34
N THR A 94 -20.17 2.71 -10.20
CA THR A 94 -20.69 3.01 -11.54
C THR A 94 -19.79 2.50 -12.65
N GLU A 95 -18.47 2.48 -12.42
CA GLU A 95 -17.48 2.15 -13.44
C GLU A 95 -16.87 0.77 -13.23
N ASP A 96 -16.45 0.13 -14.33
CA ASP A 96 -15.72 -1.13 -14.26
C ASP A 96 -14.24 -0.92 -13.84
N PRO A 97 -13.60 -1.93 -13.21
CA PRO A 97 -12.22 -1.83 -12.73
C PRO A 97 -11.20 -1.51 -13.82
N VAL A 98 -11.42 -1.97 -15.05
CA VAL A 98 -10.49 -1.76 -16.17
C VAL A 98 -10.58 -0.32 -16.66
N THR A 99 -11.78 0.26 -16.73
CA THR A 99 -12.01 1.67 -17.05
C THR A 99 -11.38 2.58 -16.01
N VAL A 100 -11.58 2.30 -14.71
CA VAL A 100 -10.94 3.06 -13.63
C VAL A 100 -9.41 2.95 -13.70
N ALA A 101 -8.88 1.74 -13.94
CA ALA A 101 -7.44 1.52 -14.12
C ALA A 101 -6.87 2.30 -15.31
N PHE A 102 -7.58 2.29 -16.45
CA PHE A 102 -7.20 3.00 -17.66
C PHE A 102 -7.08 4.50 -17.41
N TRP A 103 -8.12 5.13 -16.86
CA TRP A 103 -8.11 6.57 -16.58
C TRP A 103 -7.04 6.95 -15.55
N ARG A 104 -6.87 6.13 -14.51
CA ARG A 104 -5.80 6.30 -13.53
C ARG A 104 -4.42 6.28 -14.20
N ALA A 105 -4.15 5.31 -15.07
CA ALA A 105 -2.87 5.17 -15.76
C ALA A 105 -2.64 6.29 -16.78
N LEU A 106 -3.68 6.68 -17.52
CA LEU A 106 -3.63 7.76 -18.50
C LEU A 106 -3.29 9.09 -17.81
N LEU A 107 -4.03 9.47 -16.77
CA LEU A 107 -3.77 10.71 -16.02
C LEU A 107 -2.40 10.69 -15.34
N ALA A 108 -1.99 9.54 -14.79
CA ALA A 108 -0.65 9.34 -14.23
C ALA A 108 0.44 9.60 -15.29
N SER A 109 0.28 9.06 -16.49
CA SER A 109 1.24 9.24 -17.59
C SER A 109 1.31 10.70 -18.06
N ILE A 110 0.17 11.39 -18.21
CA ILE A 110 0.13 12.80 -18.61
C ILE A 110 0.92 13.67 -17.62
N ILE A 111 0.81 13.39 -16.32
CA ILE A 111 1.51 14.15 -15.28
C ILE A 111 3.00 13.79 -15.23
N LEU A 112 3.35 12.51 -15.34
CA LEU A 112 4.74 12.06 -15.17
C LEU A 112 5.60 12.18 -16.42
N LEU A 113 5.05 12.03 -17.61
CA LEU A 113 5.83 12.05 -18.85
C LEU A 113 6.64 13.36 -19.02
N PRO A 114 6.08 14.55 -18.76
CA PRO A 114 6.86 15.79 -18.79
C PRO A 114 8.00 15.81 -17.75
N VAL A 115 7.71 15.37 -16.53
CA VAL A 115 8.71 15.33 -15.44
C VAL A 115 9.84 14.36 -15.78
N ALA A 116 9.50 13.20 -16.34
CA ALA A 116 10.45 12.20 -16.79
C ALA A 116 11.30 12.76 -17.93
N ALA A 117 10.69 13.34 -18.97
CA ALA A 117 11.41 13.93 -20.09
C ALA A 117 12.42 15.02 -19.68
N MET A 118 12.12 15.78 -18.62
CA MET A 118 13.02 16.83 -18.11
C MET A 118 14.15 16.31 -17.22
N LYS A 119 13.93 15.22 -16.47
CA LYS A 119 14.83 14.79 -15.39
C LYS A 119 15.53 13.46 -15.62
N THR A 120 15.03 12.61 -16.50
CA THR A 120 15.61 11.28 -16.72
C THR A 120 16.40 11.24 -18.02
N ARG A 121 17.55 10.57 -17.98
CA ARG A 121 18.25 10.19 -19.20
C ARG A 121 17.66 8.87 -19.67
N PHE A 122 16.86 8.91 -20.73
CA PHE A 122 16.35 7.68 -21.33
C PHE A 122 17.51 6.73 -21.66
N PRO A 123 17.42 5.44 -21.29
CA PRO A 123 18.49 4.50 -21.57
C PRO A 123 18.70 4.38 -23.08
N ARG A 124 19.94 4.60 -23.52
CA ARG A 124 20.32 4.64 -24.94
C ARG A 124 20.16 3.30 -25.68
N LYS A 125 20.03 2.18 -24.96
CA LYS A 125 19.87 0.85 -25.56
C LYS A 125 18.49 0.29 -25.22
N PRO A 126 17.69 -0.14 -26.22
CA PRO A 126 16.35 -0.69 -26.01
C PRO A 126 16.30 -1.89 -25.06
N ARG A 127 17.36 -2.69 -25.01
CA ARG A 127 17.48 -3.83 -24.08
C ARG A 127 17.37 -3.43 -22.60
N TYR A 128 17.68 -2.19 -22.24
CA TYR A 128 17.54 -1.71 -20.86
C TYR A 128 16.12 -1.22 -20.54
N LEU A 129 15.26 -1.07 -21.55
CA LEU A 129 13.84 -0.78 -21.37
C LEU A 129 13.04 -2.04 -21.02
N ILE A 130 13.55 -3.24 -21.34
CA ILE A 130 12.81 -4.49 -21.10
C ILE A 130 12.63 -4.78 -19.60
N HIS A 131 13.61 -4.44 -18.77
CA HIS A 131 13.54 -4.64 -17.32
C HIS A 131 12.44 -3.79 -16.66
N PRO A 132 12.36 -2.46 -16.85
CA PRO A 132 11.25 -1.68 -16.30
C PRO A 132 9.89 -2.04 -16.91
N LEU A 133 9.85 -2.48 -18.18
CA LEU A 133 8.59 -2.93 -18.80
C LEU A 133 8.05 -4.20 -18.12
N LEU A 134 8.90 -5.22 -17.96
CA LEU A 134 8.51 -6.51 -17.38
C LEU A 134 8.36 -6.45 -15.87
N ALA A 135 9.29 -5.79 -15.16
CA ALA A 135 9.28 -5.73 -13.70
C ALA A 135 8.29 -4.71 -13.15
N GLY A 136 8.06 -3.62 -13.88
CA GLY A 136 7.21 -2.51 -13.43
C GLY A 136 5.82 -2.53 -14.08
N GLN A 137 5.76 -2.43 -15.40
CA GLN A 137 4.49 -2.08 -16.04
C GLN A 137 3.49 -3.25 -16.11
N LEU A 138 3.95 -4.46 -16.42
CA LEU A 138 3.06 -5.61 -16.52
C LEU A 138 2.52 -6.06 -15.15
N SER A 139 3.40 -6.07 -14.14
CA SER A 139 3.03 -6.41 -12.76
C SER A 139 2.12 -5.35 -12.14
N ASP A 140 2.39 -4.05 -12.36
CA ASP A 140 1.57 -2.96 -11.82
C ASP A 140 0.16 -2.93 -12.44
N VAL A 141 0.05 -3.09 -13.77
CA VAL A 141 -1.26 -3.15 -14.44
C VAL A 141 -2.09 -4.31 -13.90
N LEU A 142 -1.52 -5.51 -13.82
CA LEU A 142 -2.23 -6.67 -13.29
C LEU A 142 -2.62 -6.46 -11.82
N THR A 143 -1.70 -5.95 -10.99
CA THR A 143 -1.95 -5.69 -9.57
C THR A 143 -3.06 -4.67 -9.39
N VAL A 144 -3.07 -3.60 -10.18
CA VAL A 144 -4.06 -2.54 -10.05
C VAL A 144 -5.45 -3.01 -10.44
N VAL A 145 -5.57 -3.79 -11.52
CA VAL A 145 -6.85 -4.34 -11.96
C VAL A 145 -7.38 -5.33 -10.93
N LEU A 146 -6.54 -6.25 -10.45
CA LEU A 146 -6.95 -7.21 -9.41
C LEU A 146 -7.36 -6.50 -8.11
N TRP A 147 -6.62 -5.47 -7.70
CA TRP A 147 -6.94 -4.69 -6.51
C TRP A 147 -8.26 -3.92 -6.68
N LEU A 148 -8.50 -3.28 -7.83
CA LEU A 148 -9.76 -2.60 -8.12
C LEU A 148 -10.93 -3.59 -8.20
N SER A 149 -10.73 -4.75 -8.81
CA SER A 149 -11.76 -5.80 -8.83
C SER A 149 -12.10 -6.30 -7.43
N ALA A 150 -11.10 -6.53 -6.57
CA ALA A 150 -11.31 -6.90 -5.17
C ALA A 150 -12.01 -5.77 -4.38
N LEU A 151 -11.70 -4.51 -4.68
CA LEU A 151 -12.35 -3.37 -4.06
C LEU A 151 -13.79 -3.20 -4.53
N GLN A 152 -14.09 -3.52 -5.80
CA GLN A 152 -15.44 -3.44 -6.34
C GLN A 152 -16.36 -4.47 -5.68
N THR A 153 -15.92 -5.75 -5.62
CA THR A 153 -16.73 -6.85 -5.09
C THR A 153 -16.69 -6.97 -3.58
N GLY A 154 -15.59 -6.57 -2.94
CA GLY A 154 -15.40 -6.64 -1.49
C GLY A 154 -15.80 -5.37 -0.75
N GLU A 155 -15.86 -5.47 0.57
CA GLU A 155 -16.09 -4.32 1.45
C GLU A 155 -14.86 -3.41 1.52
N LEU A 156 -15.08 -2.10 1.67
CA LEU A 156 -14.01 -1.10 1.72
C LEU A 156 -12.97 -1.41 2.82
N ALA A 157 -13.47 -1.72 4.02
CA ALA A 157 -12.67 -2.01 5.20
C ALA A 157 -11.80 -3.26 5.00
N SER A 158 -12.44 -4.38 4.70
CA SER A 158 -11.80 -5.68 4.44
C SER A 158 -10.74 -5.59 3.33
N THR A 159 -11.06 -4.95 2.21
CA THR A 159 -10.11 -4.81 1.09
C THR A 159 -8.93 -3.90 1.44
N ALA A 160 -9.14 -2.82 2.20
CA ALA A 160 -8.04 -1.97 2.66
C ALA A 160 -7.11 -2.71 3.62
N ILE A 161 -7.66 -3.48 4.56
CA ILE A 161 -6.85 -4.28 5.48
C ILE A 161 -6.05 -5.34 4.71
N LEU A 162 -6.68 -6.07 3.79
CA LEU A 162 -5.99 -7.04 2.93
C LEU A 162 -4.88 -6.39 2.09
N GLY A 163 -5.13 -5.22 1.51
CA GLY A 163 -4.13 -4.50 0.73
C GLY A 163 -2.90 -4.07 1.54
N SER A 164 -3.05 -3.87 2.86
CA SER A 164 -1.92 -3.56 3.76
C SER A 164 -0.97 -4.73 3.97
N LEU A 165 -1.32 -5.95 3.56
CA LEU A 165 -0.47 -7.13 3.70
C LEU A 165 0.74 -7.17 2.76
N GLY A 166 0.87 -6.26 1.79
CA GLY A 166 1.99 -6.26 0.84
C GLY A 166 3.37 -6.39 1.51
N PRO A 167 3.69 -5.58 2.54
CA PRO A 167 4.95 -5.69 3.27
C PRO A 167 5.11 -6.99 4.06
N LEU A 168 4.01 -7.62 4.49
CA LEU A 168 4.04 -8.93 5.15
C LEU A 168 4.56 -10.00 4.20
N PHE A 169 3.95 -10.12 3.01
CA PHE A 169 4.38 -11.08 2.00
C PHE A 169 5.81 -10.81 1.52
N SER A 170 6.17 -9.53 1.36
CA SER A 170 7.54 -9.14 1.05
C SER A 170 8.53 -9.62 2.12
N SER A 171 8.20 -9.47 3.41
CA SER A 171 9.04 -9.96 4.50
C SER A 171 9.17 -11.49 4.53
N ILE A 172 8.09 -12.22 4.24
CA ILE A 172 8.11 -13.69 4.20
C ILE A 172 8.96 -14.17 3.04
N LEU A 173 8.78 -13.60 1.85
CA LEU A 173 9.51 -13.97 0.64
C LEU A 173 11.00 -13.60 0.76
N SER A 174 11.30 -12.47 1.42
CA SER A 174 12.66 -12.08 1.79
C SER A 174 13.34 -13.17 2.62
N LYS A 175 12.68 -13.71 3.65
CA LYS A 175 13.23 -14.82 4.45
C LYS A 175 13.54 -16.05 3.61
N THR A 176 12.60 -16.48 2.74
CA THR A 176 12.76 -17.72 1.97
C THR A 176 13.82 -17.59 0.88
N MET A 177 13.92 -16.42 0.23
CA MET A 177 14.87 -16.16 -0.85
C MET A 177 16.26 -15.78 -0.34
N LEU A 178 16.36 -14.93 0.70
CA LEU A 178 17.63 -14.38 1.22
C LEU A 178 18.20 -15.18 2.40
N LYS A 179 17.49 -16.22 2.87
CA LYS A 179 17.89 -17.11 3.99
C LYS A 179 18.23 -16.36 5.29
N GLU A 180 17.61 -15.20 5.52
CA GLU A 180 17.85 -14.39 6.72
C GLU A 180 17.20 -15.01 7.98
N HIS A 181 17.86 -14.85 9.12
CA HIS A 181 17.31 -15.26 10.41
C HIS A 181 16.24 -14.25 10.86
N VAL A 182 14.99 -14.70 11.01
CA VAL A 182 13.87 -13.85 11.42
C VAL A 182 13.67 -13.96 12.94
N PRO A 183 13.83 -12.87 13.70
CA PRO A 183 13.68 -12.89 15.15
C PRO A 183 12.23 -13.16 15.56
N LEU A 184 12.04 -13.78 16.72
CA LEU A 184 10.72 -14.20 17.23
C LEU A 184 9.68 -13.06 17.26
N LYS A 185 10.12 -11.83 17.60
CA LYS A 185 9.26 -10.63 17.59
C LYS A 185 8.61 -10.39 16.22
N ARG A 186 9.35 -10.62 15.12
CA ARG A 186 8.80 -10.49 13.75
C ARG A 186 7.77 -11.58 13.47
N CYS A 187 8.04 -12.83 13.86
CA CYS A 187 7.07 -13.93 13.72
C CYS A 187 5.76 -13.65 14.46
N ILE A 188 5.82 -13.10 15.68
CA ILE A 188 4.63 -12.68 16.44
C ILE A 188 3.88 -11.58 15.67
N GLY A 189 4.60 -10.58 15.15
CA GLY A 189 4.02 -9.53 14.32
C GLY A 189 3.24 -10.09 13.12
N ILE A 190 3.82 -11.06 12.40
CA ILE A 190 3.16 -11.76 11.28
C ILE A 190 1.82 -12.38 11.70
N ILE A 191 1.81 -13.13 12.81
CA ILE A 191 0.62 -13.80 13.31
C ILE A 191 -0.46 -12.79 13.70
N VAL A 192 -0.08 -11.72 14.41
CA VAL A 192 -1.00 -10.67 14.82
C VAL A 192 -1.60 -9.94 13.62
N VAL A 193 -0.80 -9.67 12.57
CA VAL A 193 -1.31 -9.11 11.31
C VAL A 193 -2.35 -10.04 10.68
N ILE A 194 -2.07 -11.34 10.59
CA ILE A 194 -3.00 -12.33 10.02
C ILE A 194 -4.32 -12.37 10.80
N ILE A 195 -4.25 -12.37 12.14
CA ILE A 195 -5.45 -12.34 13.00
C ILE A 195 -6.26 -11.06 12.73
N GLY A 196 -5.60 -9.89 12.71
CA GLY A 196 -6.27 -8.62 12.44
C GLY A 196 -6.98 -8.58 11.09
N VAL A 197 -6.39 -9.21 10.06
CA VAL A 197 -7.00 -9.32 8.73
C VAL A 197 -8.16 -10.30 8.68
N SER A 198 -8.13 -11.37 9.48
CA SER A 198 -9.20 -12.36 9.49
C SER A 198 -10.48 -11.91 10.20
N LEU A 199 -10.39 -10.95 11.14
CA LEU A 199 -11.52 -10.49 11.94
C LEU A 199 -12.68 -9.89 11.12
N PRO A 200 -12.42 -8.98 10.16
CA PRO A 200 -13.46 -8.45 9.26
C PRO A 200 -14.11 -9.49 8.33
N LEU A 201 -13.44 -10.63 8.11
CA LEU A 201 -13.86 -11.66 7.15
C LEU A 201 -14.70 -12.77 7.80
N ALA A 202 -14.96 -12.69 9.10
CA ALA A 202 -15.67 -13.68 9.90
C ALA A 202 -17.17 -13.36 10.01
#